data_AF-A0A7V3HVE1-F1
#
_entry.id   AF-A0A7V3HVE1-F1
#
_cell.length_a   1.000
_cell.length_b   1.000
_cell.length_c   1.000
_cell.angle_alpha   90.00
_cell.angle_beta   90.00
_cell.angle_gamma   90.00
#
_symmetry.space_group_name_H-M   'P 1'
#
loop_
_entity.id
_entity.type
_entity.pdbx_description
1 polymer ?
#
loop_
_entity_poly.entity_id
_entity_poly.type
_entity_poly.pdbx_seq_one_letter_code
_entity_poly.pdbx_strand_id
1 'polypeptide(L)'
;MSNFNTNQKMLAFAFLADVALGEEMLLGAAKSNHKRIKEALKATSFVKAMGNWELVYGPAIQVRSLAARNSTVIFKNNNMNTSDPSLVIGVAGTNFVSKFDWFTEDFDVTSLASWQEVMESLGSTATFANAGAISYGAHTALLNTWNTKSQQTLIDRKTPIQWLKKNLPNNMSAGDTVAITGHSL
;
A
#
# COMPACT_ATOMS: atom_id res chain seq x y z
N MET A 1 0.83 -25.16 -16.83
CA MET A 1 0.05 -24.32 -15.90
C MET A 1 0.59 -22.92 -16.03
N SER A 2 -0.22 -21.92 -16.39
CA SER A 2 0.30 -20.58 -16.68
C SER A 2 0.71 -19.88 -15.38
N ASN A 3 2.00 -19.61 -15.24
CA ASN A 3 2.47 -18.62 -14.28
C ASN A 3 1.93 -17.26 -14.72
N PHE A 4 1.39 -16.49 -13.79
CA PHE A 4 0.97 -15.12 -14.08
C PHE A 4 2.19 -14.30 -14.51
N ASN A 5 1.99 -13.40 -15.48
CA ASN A 5 3.01 -12.40 -15.80
C ASN A 5 3.08 -11.32 -14.71
N THR A 6 4.10 -10.46 -14.76
CA THR A 6 4.31 -9.40 -13.76
C THR A 6 3.07 -8.52 -13.56
N ASN A 7 2.38 -8.12 -14.63
CA ASN A 7 1.21 -7.25 -14.54
C ASN A 7 0.03 -7.94 -13.86
N GLN A 8 -0.22 -9.21 -14.19
CA GLN A 8 -1.26 -10.02 -13.53
C GLN A 8 -0.95 -10.23 -12.05
N LYS A 9 0.33 -10.42 -11.70
CA LYS A 9 0.76 -10.50 -10.30
C LYS A 9 0.54 -9.18 -9.57
N MET A 10 0.93 -8.05 -10.17
CA MET A 10 0.73 -6.73 -9.57
C MET A 10 -0.74 -6.43 -9.35
N LEU A 11 -1.60 -6.78 -10.32
CA LEU A 11 -3.05 -6.69 -10.16
C LEU A 11 -3.53 -7.51 -8.95
N ALA A 12 -3.10 -8.77 -8.81
CA ALA A 12 -3.48 -9.59 -7.67
C ALA A 12 -3.06 -8.96 -6.32
N PHE A 13 -1.86 -8.34 -6.25
CA PHE A 13 -1.43 -7.62 -5.04
C PHE A 13 -2.23 -6.35 -4.78
N ALA A 14 -2.63 -5.61 -5.82
CA ALA A 14 -3.51 -4.46 -5.67
C ALA A 14 -4.86 -4.87 -5.06
N PHE A 15 -5.47 -5.97 -5.54
CA PHE A 15 -6.70 -6.51 -4.97
C PHE A 15 -6.53 -7.08 -3.55
N LEU A 16 -5.37 -7.66 -3.24
CA LEU A 16 -5.04 -8.08 -1.86
C LEU A 16 -4.83 -6.90 -0.91
N ALA A 17 -4.48 -5.72 -1.43
CA ALA A 17 -4.37 -4.50 -0.64
C ALA A 17 -5.74 -3.84 -0.41
N ASP A 18 -6.71 -4.06 -1.31
CA ASP A 18 -8.10 -3.60 -1.19
C ASP A 18 -8.92 -4.51 -0.26
N VAL A 19 -8.59 -4.45 1.03
CA VAL A 19 -9.21 -5.28 2.07
C VAL A 19 -10.26 -4.51 2.87
N ALA A 20 -10.69 -3.35 2.40
CA ALA A 20 -11.58 -2.42 3.10
C ALA A 20 -13.05 -2.87 3.25
N LEU A 21 -13.38 -4.15 3.01
CA LEU A 21 -14.75 -4.65 3.06
C LEU A 21 -15.12 -5.19 4.46
N GLY A 22 -15.93 -4.40 5.18
CA GLY A 22 -16.96 -4.94 6.07
C GLY A 22 -16.74 -4.89 7.60
N GLU A 23 -15.85 -4.05 8.14
CA GLU A 23 -15.68 -3.97 9.61
C GLU A 23 -15.72 -2.54 10.16
N GLU A 24 -16.70 -2.25 11.00
CA GLU A 24 -17.02 -0.93 11.57
C GLU A 24 -15.95 -0.37 12.51
N MET A 25 -15.02 -1.20 13.02
CA MET A 25 -13.95 -0.78 13.93
C MET A 25 -12.55 -0.97 13.34
N LEU A 26 -11.76 0.10 13.40
CA LEU A 26 -10.38 0.24 12.90
C LEU A 26 -9.46 -0.96 13.23
N LEU A 27 -9.40 -1.35 14.51
CA LEU A 27 -8.52 -2.41 14.99
C LEU A 27 -9.05 -3.81 14.66
N GLY A 28 -10.37 -3.99 14.61
CA GLY A 28 -11.00 -5.22 14.11
C GLY A 28 -10.60 -5.42 12.65
N ALA A 29 -10.86 -4.39 11.83
CA ALA A 29 -10.62 -4.41 10.40
C ALA A 29 -9.17 -4.74 10.07
N ALA A 30 -8.21 -4.10 10.75
CA ALA A 30 -6.79 -4.37 10.53
C ALA A 30 -6.41 -5.84 10.85
N LYS A 31 -6.94 -6.40 11.94
CA LYS A 31 -6.66 -7.81 12.34
C LYS A 31 -7.32 -8.82 11.40
N SER A 32 -8.59 -8.61 11.07
CA SER A 32 -9.36 -9.48 10.18
C SER A 32 -8.75 -9.49 8.78
N ASN A 33 -8.37 -8.32 8.27
CA ASN A 33 -7.72 -8.19 6.98
C ASN A 33 -6.31 -8.78 6.97
N HIS A 34 -5.52 -8.58 8.02
CA HIS A 34 -4.23 -9.25 8.15
C HIS A 34 -4.37 -10.78 8.05
N LYS A 35 -5.39 -11.34 8.72
CA LYS A 35 -5.69 -12.77 8.67
C LYS A 35 -6.09 -13.22 7.26
N ARG A 36 -7.04 -12.52 6.62
CA ARG A 36 -7.51 -12.82 5.25
C ARG A 36 -6.37 -12.79 4.23
N ILE A 37 -5.50 -11.78 4.28
CA ILE A 37 -4.33 -11.69 3.41
C ILE A 37 -3.40 -12.89 3.64
N LYS A 38 -3.09 -13.22 4.90
CA LYS A 38 -2.23 -14.37 5.21
C LYS A 38 -2.83 -15.72 4.75
N GLU A 39 -4.14 -15.87 4.84
CA GLU A 39 -4.83 -17.06 4.33
C GLU A 39 -4.77 -17.12 2.80
N ALA A 40 -4.99 -16.00 2.12
CA ALA A 40 -4.88 -15.91 0.66
C ALA A 40 -3.47 -16.25 0.17
N LEU A 41 -2.42 -15.72 0.82
CA LEU A 41 -1.02 -16.02 0.48
C LEU A 41 -0.66 -17.50 0.64
N LYS A 42 -1.39 -18.24 1.48
CA LYS A 42 -1.19 -19.68 1.72
C LYS A 42 -2.06 -20.57 0.84
N ALA A 43 -3.06 -20.01 0.16
CA ALA A 43 -3.97 -20.79 -0.67
C ALA A 43 -3.19 -21.46 -1.80
N THR A 44 -3.42 -22.77 -2.03
CA THR A 44 -2.70 -23.54 -3.05
C THR A 44 -2.83 -22.92 -4.45
N SER A 45 -3.99 -22.35 -4.78
CA SER A 45 -4.21 -21.63 -6.03
C SER A 45 -3.33 -20.38 -6.16
N PHE A 46 -3.19 -19.62 -5.07
CA PHE A 46 -2.33 -18.45 -5.03
C PHE A 46 -0.86 -18.84 -5.18
N VAL A 47 -0.35 -19.75 -4.35
CA VAL A 47 1.05 -20.21 -4.38
C VAL A 47 1.42 -20.73 -5.77
N LYS A 48 0.50 -21.45 -6.41
CA LYS A 48 0.70 -21.98 -7.76
C LYS A 48 0.77 -20.90 -8.85
N ALA A 49 0.00 -19.82 -8.72
CA ALA A 49 -0.05 -18.75 -9.72
C ALA A 49 1.01 -17.65 -9.49
N MET A 50 1.32 -17.39 -8.21
CA MET A 50 2.05 -16.22 -7.73
C MET A 50 3.41 -16.58 -7.12
N GLY A 51 3.61 -17.82 -6.71
CA GLY A 51 4.75 -18.26 -5.89
C GLY A 51 4.54 -18.02 -4.39
N ASN A 52 5.60 -18.24 -3.60
CA ASN A 52 5.63 -18.03 -2.16
C ASN A 52 5.91 -16.56 -1.81
N TRP A 53 4.96 -15.94 -1.12
CA TRP A 53 5.03 -14.56 -0.66
C TRP A 53 4.67 -14.45 0.81
N GLU A 54 5.23 -13.45 1.48
CA GLU A 54 5.00 -13.17 2.89
C GLU A 54 4.47 -11.76 3.10
N LEU A 55 3.47 -11.62 3.96
CA LEU A 55 3.01 -10.34 4.46
C LEU A 55 3.96 -9.83 5.56
N VAL A 56 4.76 -8.80 5.24
CA VAL A 56 5.81 -8.26 6.13
C VAL A 56 5.45 -6.91 6.78
N TYR A 57 4.44 -6.21 6.24
CA TYR A 57 3.89 -5.00 6.84
C TYR A 57 2.39 -4.86 6.56
N GLY A 58 1.65 -4.38 7.56
CA GLY A 58 0.27 -3.95 7.42
C GLY A 58 -0.78 -5.04 7.70
N PRO A 59 -2.05 -4.77 7.34
CA PRO A 59 -2.49 -3.57 6.64
C PRO A 59 -2.43 -2.32 7.53
N ALA A 60 -1.88 -1.24 6.99
CA ALA A 60 -2.02 0.10 7.56
C ALA A 60 -3.27 0.72 6.95
N ILE A 61 -4.30 0.94 7.76
CA ILE A 61 -5.62 1.38 7.30
C ILE A 61 -5.91 2.76 7.88
N GLN A 62 -6.08 3.76 7.02
CA GLN A 62 -6.57 5.07 7.39
C GLN A 62 -8.09 5.04 7.36
N VAL A 63 -8.75 5.49 8.43
CA VAL A 63 -10.20 5.66 8.42
C VAL A 63 -10.51 7.11 8.77
N ARG A 64 -11.08 7.84 7.80
CA ARG A 64 -11.56 9.21 8.00
C ARG A 64 -13.07 9.26 8.29
N SER A 65 -13.84 8.26 7.84
CA SER A 65 -15.26 8.05 8.12
C SER A 65 -15.61 6.55 8.04
N LEU A 66 -16.83 6.13 8.36
CA LEU A 66 -17.26 4.71 8.37
C LEU A 66 -16.95 3.94 7.07
N ALA A 67 -16.71 4.63 5.95
CA ALA A 67 -16.62 4.03 4.63
C ALA A 67 -15.32 4.34 3.85
N ALA A 68 -14.46 5.25 4.30
CA ALA A 68 -13.23 5.60 3.59
C ALA A 68 -11.98 4.97 4.17
N ARG A 69 -11.27 4.23 3.32
CA ARG A 69 -10.19 3.35 3.73
C ARG A 69 -9.09 3.37 2.69
N ASN A 70 -8.03 4.12 2.98
CA ASN A 70 -6.76 3.92 2.27
C ASN A 70 -6.01 2.83 3.03
N SER A 71 -5.59 1.78 2.32
CA SER A 71 -4.82 0.68 2.89
C SER A 71 -3.48 0.53 2.21
N THR A 72 -2.46 0.26 3.03
CA THR A 72 -1.11 -0.06 2.55
C THR A 72 -0.63 -1.36 3.17
N VAL A 73 -0.08 -2.22 2.31
CA VAL A 73 0.41 -3.54 2.65
C VAL A 73 1.75 -3.76 1.96
N ILE A 74 2.71 -4.42 2.62
CA ILE A 74 3.99 -4.78 1.99
C ILE A 74 4.17 -6.29 2.03
N PHE A 75 4.47 -6.83 0.85
CA PHE A 75 4.74 -8.23 0.63
C PHE A 75 6.21 -8.43 0.29
N LYS A 76 6.78 -9.54 0.77
CA LYS A 76 8.13 -9.98 0.45
C LYS A 76 8.07 -11.26 -0.36
N ASN A 77 8.86 -11.31 -1.43
CA ASN A 77 9.01 -12.50 -2.24
C ASN A 77 9.98 -13.46 -1.54
N ASN A 78 9.53 -14.68 -1.30
CA ASN A 78 10.36 -15.74 -0.72
C ASN A 78 10.78 -16.78 -1.77
N ASN A 79 10.50 -16.54 -3.06
CA ASN A 79 10.93 -17.41 -4.14
C ASN A 79 12.36 -17.07 -4.56
N MET A 80 13.28 -18.01 -4.35
CA MET A 80 14.63 -17.90 -4.91
C MET A 80 14.58 -18.07 -6.43
N ASN A 81 15.40 -17.30 -7.16
CA ASN A 81 15.59 -17.40 -8.62
C ASN A 81 14.35 -17.05 -9.48
N THR A 82 13.60 -16.02 -9.09
CA THR A 82 12.53 -15.45 -9.93
C THR A 82 12.92 -14.08 -10.45
N SER A 83 12.37 -13.66 -11.59
CA SER A 83 12.45 -12.28 -12.08
C SER A 83 11.39 -11.37 -11.44
N ASP A 84 10.66 -11.87 -10.45
CA ASP A 84 9.64 -11.09 -9.75
C ASP A 84 10.32 -10.09 -8.79
N PRO A 85 9.64 -8.98 -8.44
CA PRO A 85 10.14 -8.06 -7.45
C PRO A 85 10.43 -8.72 -6.10
N SER A 86 11.45 -8.24 -5.39
CA SER A 86 11.80 -8.73 -4.04
C SER A 86 10.80 -8.23 -3.00
N LEU A 87 10.25 -7.03 -3.22
CA LEU A 87 9.18 -6.43 -2.42
C LEU A 87 8.07 -5.90 -3.32
N VAL A 88 6.83 -6.02 -2.85
CA VAL A 88 5.65 -5.39 -3.46
C VAL A 88 4.94 -4.57 -2.41
N ILE A 89 4.74 -3.28 -2.69
CA ILE A 89 3.92 -2.37 -1.88
C ILE A 89 2.56 -2.27 -2.57
N GLY A 90 1.55 -2.86 -1.95
CA GLY A 90 0.16 -2.75 -2.39
C GLY A 90 -0.51 -1.55 -1.71
N VAL A 91 -1.07 -0.65 -2.51
CA VAL A 91 -1.86 0.50 -2.07
C VAL A 91 -3.27 0.34 -2.62
N ALA A 92 -4.28 0.56 -1.79
CA ALA A 92 -5.65 0.67 -2.25
C ALA A 92 -6.26 1.92 -1.65
N GLY A 93 -6.77 2.80 -2.52
CA GLY A 93 -7.63 3.90 -2.13
C GLY A 93 -9.09 3.48 -1.99
N THR A 94 -9.91 4.43 -1.54
CA THR A 94 -11.31 4.23 -1.11
C THR A 94 -12.18 3.40 -2.08
N ASN A 95 -12.98 2.48 -1.52
CA ASN A 95 -14.00 1.71 -2.22
C ASN A 95 -15.05 2.62 -2.88
N PHE A 96 -15.40 2.34 -4.15
CA PHE A 96 -16.42 2.99 -4.98
C PHE A 96 -17.79 3.20 -4.31
N VAL A 97 -18.07 2.48 -3.21
CA VAL A 97 -19.30 2.57 -2.41
C VAL A 97 -19.34 3.80 -1.48
N SER A 98 -18.19 4.34 -1.05
CA SER A 98 -18.11 5.44 -0.07
C SER A 98 -18.21 6.81 -0.72
N LYS A 99 -19.42 7.29 -1.02
CA LYS A 99 -19.68 8.56 -1.76
C LYS A 99 -18.99 9.84 -1.24
N PHE A 100 -18.43 9.88 -0.02
CA PHE A 100 -18.02 11.13 0.62
C PHE A 100 -16.51 11.42 0.61
N ASP A 101 -15.63 10.42 0.69
CA ASP A 101 -14.18 10.68 0.89
C ASP A 101 -13.34 10.52 -0.39
N TRP A 102 -13.72 9.65 -1.34
CA TRP A 102 -13.07 9.69 -2.67
C TRP A 102 -13.34 11.02 -3.35
N PHE A 103 -14.45 11.71 -3.05
CA PHE A 103 -14.74 12.99 -3.66
C PHE A 103 -13.66 14.03 -3.36
N THR A 104 -13.12 14.09 -2.14
CA THR A 104 -12.02 15.03 -1.84
C THR A 104 -10.68 14.59 -2.45
N GLU A 105 -10.37 13.29 -2.41
CA GLU A 105 -9.12 12.77 -2.97
C GLU A 105 -9.09 12.77 -4.52
N ASP A 106 -10.26 12.61 -5.17
CA ASP A 106 -10.42 12.57 -6.63
C ASP A 106 -10.85 13.91 -7.25
N PHE A 107 -11.59 14.78 -6.54
CA PHE A 107 -12.19 16.01 -7.12
C PHE A 107 -11.56 17.31 -6.61
N ASP A 108 -10.66 17.29 -5.63
CA ASP A 108 -9.85 18.47 -5.31
C ASP A 108 -8.70 18.63 -6.34
N VAL A 109 -9.12 18.85 -7.58
CA VAL A 109 -8.28 19.05 -8.78
C VAL A 109 -8.23 20.52 -9.20
N THR A 110 -9.01 21.38 -8.56
CA THR A 110 -9.03 22.83 -8.82
C THR A 110 -7.81 23.53 -8.24
N SER A 111 -7.13 22.89 -7.28
CA SER A 111 -5.93 23.38 -6.62
C SER A 111 -4.78 22.39 -6.87
N LEU A 112 -3.56 22.92 -6.98
CA LEU A 112 -2.35 22.11 -7.17
C LEU A 112 -1.38 22.28 -6.00
N ALA A 113 -0.85 21.17 -5.51
CA ALA A 113 0.28 21.14 -4.58
C ALA A 113 1.57 20.92 -5.38
N SER A 114 2.61 21.71 -5.09
CA SER A 114 3.91 21.51 -5.74
C SER A 114 4.52 20.18 -5.29
N TRP A 115 5.29 19.50 -6.13
CA TRP A 115 5.93 18.26 -5.72
C TRP A 115 6.94 18.48 -4.58
N GLN A 116 7.55 19.67 -4.48
CA GLN A 116 8.37 20.05 -3.33
C GLN A 116 7.57 20.00 -2.03
N GLU A 117 6.39 20.62 -2.00
CA GLU A 117 5.46 20.61 -0.85
C GLU A 117 5.05 19.19 -0.45
N VAL A 118 4.73 18.34 -1.44
CA VAL A 118 4.39 16.93 -1.21
C VAL A 118 5.53 16.19 -0.50
N MET A 119 6.76 16.36 -1.00
CA MET A 119 7.93 15.67 -0.45
C MET A 119 8.32 16.18 0.93
N GLU A 120 8.20 17.48 1.18
CA GLU A 120 8.40 18.08 2.50
C GLU A 120 7.38 17.55 3.52
N SER A 121 6.12 17.41 3.11
CA SER A 121 5.04 16.85 3.94
C SER A 121 5.23 15.35 4.26
N LEU A 122 6.05 14.64 3.46
CA LEU A 122 6.51 13.27 3.73
C LEU A 122 7.84 13.22 4.49
N GLY A 123 8.39 14.37 4.89
CA GLY A 123 9.61 14.49 5.68
C GLY A 123 10.91 14.42 4.88
N SER A 124 10.87 14.70 3.57
CA SER A 124 12.07 14.89 2.75
C SER A 124 12.68 16.28 2.98
N THR A 125 14.00 16.37 3.02
CA THR A 125 14.75 17.64 3.03
C THR A 125 15.44 17.93 1.69
N ALA A 126 15.19 17.08 0.69
CA ALA A 126 15.77 17.26 -0.64
C ALA A 126 15.07 18.40 -1.39
N THR A 127 15.84 19.14 -2.19
CA THR A 127 15.31 20.13 -3.12
C THR A 127 15.11 19.48 -4.49
N PHE A 128 13.92 19.64 -5.05
CA PHE A 128 13.57 19.12 -6.37
C PHE A 128 13.49 20.29 -7.37
N ALA A 129 14.54 20.48 -8.16
CA ALA A 129 14.52 21.46 -9.24
C ALA A 129 13.54 21.03 -10.35
N ASN A 130 12.74 21.96 -10.88
CA ASN A 130 11.71 21.70 -11.90
C ASN A 130 10.68 20.63 -11.49
N ALA A 131 10.36 20.56 -10.21
CA ALA A 131 9.36 19.62 -9.73
C ALA A 131 7.98 20.00 -10.28
N GLY A 132 7.26 19.03 -10.85
CA GLY A 132 5.88 19.22 -11.30
C GLY A 132 4.94 19.52 -10.14
N ALA A 133 3.64 19.56 -10.41
CA ALA A 133 2.60 19.68 -9.41
C ALA A 133 1.58 18.56 -9.56
N ILE A 134 0.91 18.21 -8.48
CA ILE A 134 -0.20 17.25 -8.45
C ILE A 134 -1.46 17.94 -7.91
N SER A 135 -2.63 17.36 -8.16
CA SER A 135 -3.86 17.84 -7.51
C SER A 135 -3.73 17.76 -5.98
N TYR A 136 -4.38 18.68 -5.27
CA TYR A 136 -4.41 18.63 -3.80
C TYR A 136 -5.09 17.36 -3.29
N GLY A 137 -6.05 16.81 -4.03
CA GLY A 137 -6.63 15.49 -3.76
C GLY A 137 -5.58 14.38 -3.75
N ALA A 138 -4.73 14.30 -4.79
CA ALA A 138 -3.63 13.34 -4.86
C ALA A 138 -2.58 13.56 -3.77
N HIS A 139 -2.28 14.82 -3.42
CA HIS A 139 -1.42 15.15 -2.28
C HIS A 139 -1.99 14.58 -0.97
N THR A 140 -3.28 14.79 -0.73
CA THR A 140 -3.97 14.26 0.47
C THR A 140 -3.92 12.74 0.51
N ALA A 141 -4.19 12.07 -0.62
CA ALA A 141 -4.14 10.62 -0.72
C ALA A 141 -2.74 10.06 -0.42
N LEU A 142 -1.69 10.70 -0.94
CA LEU A 142 -0.30 10.33 -0.65
C LEU A 142 0.02 10.47 0.84
N LEU A 143 -0.35 11.59 1.47
CA LEU A 143 -0.12 11.78 2.90
C LEU A 143 -0.84 10.72 3.73
N ASN A 144 -2.10 10.44 3.41
CA ASN A 144 -2.87 9.41 4.09
C ASN A 144 -2.18 8.05 3.92
N THR A 145 -1.77 7.66 2.71
CA THR A 145 -1.12 6.37 2.43
C THR A 145 0.19 6.21 3.19
N TRP A 146 1.07 7.21 3.13
CA TRP A 146 2.45 7.07 3.60
C TRP A 146 2.67 7.44 5.08
N ASN A 147 1.73 8.15 5.71
CA ASN A 147 1.79 8.50 7.14
C ASN A 147 0.87 7.63 8.02
N THR A 148 0.00 6.80 7.43
CA THR A 148 -0.83 5.89 8.20
C THR A 148 0.00 4.80 8.85
N LYS A 149 -0.23 4.53 10.13
CA LYS A 149 0.50 3.51 10.88
C LYS A 149 -0.20 2.16 10.74
N SER A 150 0.59 1.08 10.66
CA SER A 150 0.04 -0.27 10.84
C SER A 150 -0.59 -0.39 12.23
N GLN A 151 -1.74 -1.06 12.28
CA GLN A 151 -2.53 -1.23 13.51
C GLN A 151 -2.64 -2.69 13.94
N GLN A 152 -1.85 -3.57 13.33
CA GLN A 152 -1.83 -5.00 13.63
C GLN A 152 -1.55 -5.27 15.11
N THR A 153 -0.67 -4.49 15.72
CA THR A 153 -0.43 -4.48 17.17
C THR A 153 -0.31 -3.03 17.65
N LEU A 154 -0.79 -2.74 18.86
CA LEU A 154 -0.67 -1.40 19.47
C LEU A 154 0.78 -1.00 19.78
N ILE A 155 1.73 -1.93 19.61
CA ILE A 155 3.11 -1.84 20.09
C ILE A 155 4.09 -1.45 18.97
N ASP A 156 3.82 -1.77 17.70
CA ASP A 156 4.68 -1.40 16.57
C ASP A 156 3.96 -0.46 15.58
N ARG A 157 3.75 0.80 15.99
CA ARG A 157 3.02 1.81 15.22
C ARG A 157 3.93 2.58 14.24
N LYS A 158 4.57 1.87 13.31
CA LYS A 158 5.37 2.48 12.23
C LYS A 158 4.51 2.83 11.02
N THR A 159 4.80 3.97 10.39
CA THR A 159 4.33 4.29 9.02
C THR A 159 5.05 3.40 8.00
N PRO A 160 4.54 3.26 6.75
CA PRO A 160 5.24 2.52 5.71
C PRO A 160 6.66 3.05 5.49
N ILE A 161 6.84 4.39 5.46
CA ILE A 161 8.17 5.02 5.31
C ILE A 161 9.10 4.62 6.45
N GLN A 162 8.62 4.65 7.70
CA GLN A 162 9.44 4.26 8.86
C GLN A 162 9.79 2.78 8.84
N TRP A 163 8.85 1.93 8.41
CA TRP A 163 9.12 0.50 8.25
C TRP A 163 10.14 0.26 7.14
N LEU A 164 10.01 0.91 5.98
CA LEU A 164 10.94 0.80 4.86
C LEU A 164 12.35 1.24 5.27
N LYS A 165 12.50 2.43 5.86
CA LYS A 165 13.81 2.93 6.33
C LYS A 165 14.50 1.96 7.29
N LYS A 166 13.73 1.31 8.18
CA LYS A 166 14.27 0.33 9.14
C LYS A 166 14.61 -1.02 8.49
N ASN A 167 13.78 -1.48 7.55
CA ASN A 167 13.79 -2.87 7.12
C ASN A 167 14.43 -3.10 5.75
N LEU A 168 14.49 -2.11 4.85
CA LEU A 168 15.12 -2.27 3.54
C LEU A 168 16.59 -2.71 3.65
N PRO A 169 17.44 -2.16 4.54
CA PRO A 169 18.83 -2.60 4.65
C PRO A 169 18.99 -4.09 5.02
N ASN A 170 17.97 -4.68 5.68
CA ASN A 170 17.98 -6.08 6.11
C ASN A 170 17.17 -7.00 5.19
N ASN A 171 16.38 -6.44 4.28
CA ASN A 171 15.46 -7.19 3.42
C ASN A 171 15.76 -7.02 1.92
N MET A 172 16.76 -6.23 1.58
CA MET A 172 17.19 -6.00 0.21
C MET A 172 18.71 -6.07 0.08
N SER A 173 19.16 -6.75 -0.95
CA SER A 173 20.52 -6.78 -1.45
C SER A 173 20.66 -5.88 -2.68
N ALA A 174 21.89 -5.59 -3.09
CA ALA A 174 22.14 -4.91 -4.35
C ALA A 174 21.53 -5.72 -5.52
N GLY A 175 20.67 -5.09 -6.31
CA GLY A 175 19.93 -5.72 -7.41
C GLY A 175 18.51 -6.18 -7.07
N ASP A 176 18.12 -6.17 -5.79
CA ASP A 176 16.71 -6.38 -5.41
C ASP A 176 15.85 -5.22 -5.89
N THR A 177 14.59 -5.53 -6.24
CA THR A 177 13.65 -4.55 -6.78
C THR A 177 12.41 -4.40 -5.89
N VAL A 178 11.85 -3.20 -5.89
CA VAL A 178 10.57 -2.88 -5.24
C VAL A 178 9.58 -2.51 -6.31
N ALA A 179 8.41 -3.14 -6.31
CA ALA A 179 7.27 -2.72 -7.10
C ALA A 179 6.24 -2.04 -6.20
N ILE A 180 5.61 -0.98 -6.71
CA ILE A 180 4.46 -0.33 -6.08
C ILE A 180 3.27 -0.56 -7.01
N THR A 181 2.17 -1.05 -6.47
CA THR A 181 0.95 -1.33 -7.23
C THR A 181 -0.28 -0.90 -6.45
N GLY A 182 -1.34 -0.56 -7.18
CA GLY A 182 -2.61 -0.21 -6.60
C GLY A 182 -3.73 -0.26 -7.62
N HIS A 183 -4.96 -0.17 -7.13
CA HIS A 183 -6.17 -0.17 -7.93
C HIS A 183 -7.12 0.92 -7.41
N SER A 184 -7.77 1.62 -8.33
CA SER A 184 -8.58 2.81 -8.08
C SER A 184 -7.72 4.05 -7.78
N LEU A 185 -7.76 4.55 -6.53
CA LEU A 185 -6.97 5.70 -6.06
C LEU A 185 -5.60 5.23 -5.50
#